data_AF-A0A7J8H1W1-F1
#
_entry.id   AF-A0A7J8H1W1-F1
#
_cell.length_a   1.000
_cell.length_b   1.000
_cell.length_c   1.000
_cell.angle_alpha   90.00
_cell.angle_beta   90.00
_cell.angle_gamma   90.00
#
_symmetry.space_group_name_H-M   'P 1'
#
loop_
_entity.id
_entity.type
_entity.pdbx_description
1 polymer ?
#
loop_
_entity_poly.entity_id
_entity_poly.type
_entity_poly.pdbx_seq_one_letter_code
_entity_poly.pdbx_strand_id
1 'polypeptide(L)'
;MPVKRKDTDRALSLLEEYCKKLRKPEEQQLKSAVKKVMSIFRSSLFQALLDIQEFYEVTLLNSQKSCEQKIEEANQVAQKWEKTSLLAPCHDNLQQSAEMNTEGEEILNDLPKATQLVSGRAGIQS
;
A
#
# COMPACT_ATOMS: atom_id res chain seq x y z
N MET A 1 -27.58 2.62 -7.93
CA MET A 1 -26.81 3.36 -8.95
C MET A 1 -25.34 3.23 -8.56
N PRO A 2 -24.47 2.71 -9.44
CA PRO A 2 -23.04 2.61 -9.14
C PRO A 2 -22.37 3.99 -9.14
N VAL A 3 -21.33 4.16 -8.31
CA VAL A 3 -20.63 5.44 -8.14
C VAL A 3 -19.54 5.57 -9.20
N LYS A 4 -19.50 6.67 -9.96
CA LYS A 4 -18.44 6.89 -10.96
C LYS A 4 -17.36 7.80 -10.40
N ARG A 5 -16.12 7.65 -10.88
CA ARG A 5 -15.01 8.55 -10.51
C ARG A 5 -15.36 10.02 -10.66
N LYS A 6 -16.01 10.37 -11.78
CA LYS A 6 -16.51 11.74 -12.05
C LYS A 6 -17.50 12.24 -11.00
N ASP A 7 -18.36 11.36 -10.48
CA ASP A 7 -19.34 11.73 -9.46
C ASP A 7 -18.65 11.99 -8.11
N THR A 8 -17.64 11.19 -7.77
CA THR A 8 -16.78 11.41 -6.60
C THR A 8 -16.03 12.73 -6.68
N ASP A 9 -15.39 13.04 -7.81
CA ASP A 9 -14.64 14.29 -7.99
C ASP A 9 -15.52 15.53 -7.88
N ARG A 10 -16.74 15.44 -8.45
CA ARG A 10 -17.75 16.49 -8.34
C ARG A 10 -18.19 16.66 -6.88
N ALA A 11 -18.45 15.57 -6.17
CA ALA A 11 -18.82 15.62 -4.76
C ALA A 11 -17.70 16.22 -3.88
N LEU A 12 -16.45 15.81 -4.11
CA LEU A 12 -15.28 16.38 -3.44
C LEU A 12 -15.16 17.89 -3.67
N SER A 13 -15.38 18.35 -4.90
CA SER A 13 -15.35 19.79 -5.24
C SER A 13 -16.40 20.60 -4.47
N LEU A 14 -17.61 20.05 -4.34
CA LEU A 14 -18.69 20.67 -3.56
C LEU A 14 -18.36 20.76 -2.06
N LEU A 15 -17.78 19.70 -1.48
CA LEU A 15 -17.32 19.71 -0.09
C LEU A 15 -16.22 20.75 0.14
N GLU A 16 -15.35 20.94 -0.84
CA GLU A 16 -14.28 21.92 -0.80
C GLU A 16 -14.81 23.35 -0.84
N GLU A 17 -15.78 23.62 -1.71
CA GLU A 17 -16.48 24.89 -1.79
C GLU A 17 -17.21 25.20 -0.47
N TYR A 18 -17.87 24.20 0.13
CA TYR A 18 -18.50 24.33 1.43
C TYR A 18 -17.49 24.70 2.52
N CYS A 19 -16.32 24.06 2.56
CA CYS A 19 -15.26 24.39 3.51
C CYS A 19 -14.72 25.84 3.36
N LYS A 20 -14.77 26.42 2.14
CA LYS A 20 -14.40 27.81 1.89
C LYS A 20 -15.43 28.82 2.41
N LYS A 21 -16.70 28.40 2.52
CA LYS A 21 -17.81 29.19 3.06
C LYS A 21 -17.82 29.21 4.60
N LEU A 22 -17.31 28.15 5.25
CA LEU A 22 -17.13 28.09 6.71
C LEU A 22 -15.94 28.96 7.16
N ARG A 23 -16.25 30.20 7.58
CA ARG A 23 -15.27 31.20 8.05
C ARG A 23 -15.40 31.52 9.54
N LYS A 24 -16.51 31.12 10.18
CA LYS A 24 -16.74 31.42 11.59
C LYS A 24 -15.84 30.56 12.49
N PRO A 25 -15.44 31.08 13.66
CA PRO A 25 -14.66 30.31 14.63
C PRO A 25 -15.48 29.14 15.21
N GLU A 26 -16.80 29.27 15.37
CA GLU A 26 -17.64 28.16 15.86
C GLU A 26 -17.71 26.98 14.89
N GLU A 27 -17.48 27.21 13.60
CA GLU A 27 -17.61 26.21 12.53
C GLU A 27 -16.30 25.45 12.24
N GLN A 28 -15.21 25.73 12.97
CA GLN A 28 -13.90 25.10 12.70
C GLN A 28 -13.91 23.58 12.94
N GLN A 29 -14.67 23.11 13.93
CA GLN A 29 -14.84 21.68 14.18
C GLN A 29 -15.56 21.00 13.01
N LEU A 30 -16.62 21.61 12.49
CA LEU A 30 -17.34 21.12 11.32
C LEU A 30 -16.45 21.07 10.08
N LYS A 31 -15.70 22.16 9.80
CA LYS A 31 -14.73 22.21 8.71
C LYS A 31 -13.69 21.10 8.81
N SER A 32 -13.20 20.82 10.01
CA SER A 32 -12.24 19.74 10.25
C SER A 32 -12.85 18.36 10.02
N ALA A 33 -14.10 18.15 10.46
CA ALA A 33 -14.82 16.90 10.20
C ALA A 33 -15.03 16.67 8.70
N VAL A 34 -15.46 17.68 7.96
CA VAL A 34 -15.64 17.59 6.50
C VAL A 34 -14.31 17.31 5.79
N LYS A 35 -13.22 17.97 6.18
CA LYS A 35 -11.89 17.69 5.62
C LYS A 35 -11.43 16.25 5.85
N LYS A 36 -11.72 15.66 7.03
CA LYS A 36 -11.43 14.25 7.30
C LYS A 36 -12.18 13.33 6.33
N VAL A 37 -13.46 13.60 6.10
CA VAL A 37 -14.28 12.87 5.11
C VAL A 37 -13.66 12.98 3.72
N MET A 38 -13.31 14.19 3.27
CA MET A 38 -12.65 14.40 1.98
C MET A 38 -11.32 13.65 1.86
N SER A 39 -10.54 13.56 2.94
CA SER A 39 -9.28 12.81 2.97
C SER A 39 -9.50 11.31 2.71
N ILE A 40 -10.53 10.72 3.30
CA ILE A 40 -10.90 9.32 3.07
C ILE A 40 -11.22 9.08 1.59
N PHE A 41 -12.01 9.97 0.99
CA PHE A 41 -12.36 9.90 -0.45
C PHE A 41 -11.14 10.09 -1.37
N ARG A 42 -10.08 10.77 -0.91
CA ARG A 42 -8.80 10.92 -1.63
C ARG A 42 -7.80 9.82 -1.37
N SER A 43 -8.07 8.91 -0.45
CA SER A 43 -7.16 7.81 -0.14
C SER A 43 -6.91 6.95 -1.37
N SER A 44 -5.68 6.44 -1.50
CA SER A 44 -5.31 5.53 -2.58
C SER A 44 -6.20 4.28 -2.61
N LEU A 45 -6.59 3.77 -1.44
CA LEU A 45 -7.52 2.65 -1.34
C LEU A 45 -8.89 2.98 -1.93
N PHE A 46 -9.49 4.12 -1.58
CA PHE A 46 -10.80 4.49 -2.11
C PHE A 46 -10.75 4.68 -3.64
N GLN A 47 -9.69 5.32 -4.14
CA GLN A 47 -9.49 5.49 -5.58
C GLN A 47 -9.30 4.14 -6.29
N ALA A 48 -8.54 3.21 -5.71
CA ALA A 48 -8.39 1.86 -6.24
C ALA A 48 -9.72 1.08 -6.27
N LEU A 49 -10.57 1.25 -5.26
CA LEU A 49 -11.92 0.66 -5.24
C LEU A 49 -12.81 1.22 -6.36
N LEU A 50 -12.75 2.53 -6.63
CA LEU A 50 -13.46 3.13 -7.76
C LEU A 50 -12.94 2.60 -9.10
N ASP A 51 -11.62 2.42 -9.24
CA ASP A 51 -11.00 1.85 -10.45
C ASP A 51 -11.47 0.41 -10.69
N ILE A 52 -11.53 -0.43 -9.65
CA ILE A 52 -12.06 -1.80 -9.73
C ILE A 52 -13.53 -1.79 -10.17
N GLN A 53 -14.35 -0.93 -9.56
CA GLN A 53 -15.77 -0.84 -9.87
C GLN A 53 -15.99 -0.39 -11.33
N GLU A 54 -15.26 0.61 -11.80
CA GLU A 54 -15.37 1.07 -13.19
C GLU A 54 -14.90 0.00 -14.18
N PHE A 55 -13.82 -0.73 -13.89
CA PHE A 55 -13.39 -1.86 -14.70
C PHE A 55 -14.47 -2.95 -14.80
N TYR A 56 -15.10 -3.28 -13.68
CA TYR A 56 -16.19 -4.26 -13.65
C TYR A 56 -17.35 -3.85 -14.56
N GLU A 57 -17.75 -2.57 -14.55
CA GLU A 57 -18.87 -2.09 -15.37
C GLU A 57 -18.52 -1.93 -16.86
N VAL A 58 -17.38 -1.30 -17.15
CA VAL A 58 -17.00 -0.93 -18.52
C VAL A 58 -16.44 -2.11 -19.31
N THR A 59 -15.82 -3.06 -18.63
CA THR A 59 -15.17 -4.22 -19.25
C THR A 59 -15.94 -5.50 -18.99
N LEU A 60 -16.17 -5.88 -17.72
CA LEU A 60 -16.70 -7.21 -17.40
C LEU A 60 -18.20 -7.33 -17.70
N LEU A 61 -19.00 -6.34 -17.34
CA LEU A 61 -20.44 -6.30 -17.62
C LEU A 61 -20.78 -5.93 -19.07
N ASN A 62 -19.81 -5.48 -19.86
CA ASN A 62 -20.04 -5.12 -21.25
C ASN A 62 -20.27 -6.37 -22.11
N SER A 63 -21.51 -6.58 -22.54
CA SER A 63 -21.91 -7.72 -23.38
C SER A 63 -21.47 -7.60 -24.84
N GLN A 64 -21.03 -6.41 -25.29
CA GLN A 64 -20.54 -6.18 -26.65
C GLN A 64 -19.06 -6.54 -26.80
N LYS A 65 -18.33 -6.77 -25.70
CA LYS A 65 -16.92 -7.17 -25.72
C LYS A 65 -16.77 -8.67 -25.80
N SER A 66 -15.87 -9.14 -26.67
CA SER A 66 -15.51 -10.56 -26.72
C SER A 66 -14.74 -10.98 -25.46
N CYS A 67 -14.65 -12.29 -25.22
CA CYS A 67 -13.87 -12.83 -24.12
C CYS A 67 -12.39 -12.39 -24.20
N GLU A 68 -11.81 -12.41 -25.40
CA GLU A 68 -10.42 -12.01 -25.65
C GLU A 68 -10.18 -10.55 -25.29
N GLN A 69 -11.09 -9.64 -25.68
CA GLN A 69 -11.00 -8.22 -25.33
C GLN A 69 -11.06 -7.99 -23.81
N LYS A 70 -11.93 -8.73 -23.12
CA LYS A 70 -12.03 -8.64 -21.65
C LYS A 70 -10.74 -9.11 -20.97
N ILE A 71 -10.11 -10.16 -21.47
CA ILE A 71 -8.82 -10.66 -20.96
C ILE A 71 -7.72 -9.63 -21.19
N GLU A 72 -7.64 -9.06 -22.39
CA GLU A 72 -6.63 -8.05 -22.72
C GLU A 72 -6.75 -6.81 -21.84
N GLU A 73 -7.97 -6.29 -21.66
CA GLU A 73 -8.22 -5.15 -20.79
C GLU A 73 -7.95 -5.45 -19.31
N ALA A 74 -8.29 -6.65 -18.83
CA ALA A 74 -7.98 -7.10 -17.47
C ALA A 74 -6.47 -7.11 -17.21
N ASN A 75 -5.69 -7.66 -18.16
CA ASN A 75 -4.23 -7.68 -18.10
C ASN A 75 -3.65 -6.27 -18.11
N GLN A 76 -4.20 -5.35 -18.91
CA GLN A 76 -3.77 -3.95 -18.93
C GLN A 76 -4.01 -3.26 -17.58
N VAL A 77 -5.17 -3.49 -16.94
CA VAL A 77 -5.47 -2.92 -15.62
C VAL A 77 -4.50 -3.47 -14.56
N ALA A 78 -4.25 -4.77 -14.55
CA ALA A 78 -3.30 -5.40 -13.63
C ALA A 78 -1.89 -4.79 -13.79
N GLN A 79 -1.39 -4.69 -15.02
CA GLN A 79 -0.08 -4.08 -15.32
C GLN A 79 0.01 -2.61 -14.86
N LYS A 80 -1.07 -1.85 -14.96
CA LYS A 80 -1.11 -0.44 -14.50
C LYS A 80 -1.03 -0.35 -12.98
N TRP A 81 -1.71 -1.24 -12.25
CA TRP A 81 -1.64 -1.27 -10.78
C TRP A 81 -0.29 -1.72 -10.25
N GLU A 82 0.34 -2.71 -10.90
CA GLU A 82 1.72 -3.11 -10.59
C GLU A 82 2.69 -1.94 -10.73
N LYS A 83 2.64 -1.21 -11.85
CA LYS A 83 3.49 -0.03 -12.08
C LYS A 83 3.22 1.09 -11.08
N THR A 84 1.96 1.33 -10.73
CA THR A 84 1.58 2.39 -9.78
C THR A 84 2.03 2.05 -8.36
N SER A 85 1.99 0.76 -7.98
CA SER A 85 2.51 0.28 -6.70
C SER A 85 4.03 0.43 -6.59
N LEU A 86 4.76 0.30 -7.70
CA LEU A 86 6.23 0.46 -7.74
C LEU A 86 6.69 1.93 -7.74
N LEU A 87 5.81 2.86 -8.08
CA LEU A 87 6.11 4.30 -8.21
C LEU A 87 5.67 5.15 -7.01
N ALA A 88 5.05 4.56 -5.97
CA ALA A 88 4.68 5.30 -4.77
C ALA A 88 5.94 5.77 -4.01
N PRO A 89 6.20 7.08 -3.87
CA PRO A 89 7.24 7.56 -2.98
C PRO A 89 6.78 7.26 -1.55
N CYS A 90 7.57 6.47 -0.81
CA CYS A 90 7.43 6.35 0.63
C CYS A 90 7.56 7.76 1.23
N HIS A 91 6.46 8.35 1.68
CA HIS A 91 6.50 9.58 2.47
C HIS A 91 6.64 9.19 3.95
N ASP A 92 7.78 8.57 4.28
CA ASP A 92 8.22 8.39 5.66
C ASP A 92 8.56 9.77 6.22
N ASN A 93 7.72 10.30 7.08
CA ASN A 93 8.10 11.33 8.02
C ASN A 93 7.52 10.99 9.39
N LEU A 94 8.45 10.87 10.35
CA LEU A 94 8.28 10.81 11.79
C LEU A 94 8.28 9.41 12.44
N GLN A 95 9.50 8.91 12.73
CA GLN A 95 9.85 8.37 14.06
C GLN A 95 11.39 8.32 14.19
N GLN A 96 12.03 9.45 14.46
CA GLN A 96 13.43 9.45 14.94
C GLN A 96 13.44 10.17 16.30
N SER A 97 12.96 9.44 17.31
CA SER A 97 13.09 9.80 18.71
C SER A 97 13.69 8.59 19.42
N ALA A 98 14.89 8.81 19.94
CA ALA A 98 15.76 7.96 20.73
C ALA A 98 15.10 6.81 21.51
N GLU A 99 15.79 5.67 21.54
CA GLU A 99 16.12 5.02 22.82
C GLU A 99 17.45 4.25 22.71
N MET A 100 18.14 4.20 23.84
CA MET A 100 19.58 4.10 24.06
C MET A 100 19.88 2.84 24.90
N ASN A 101 21.11 2.32 24.80
CA ASN A 101 21.76 1.26 25.60
C ASN A 101 21.36 -0.19 25.22
N THR A 102 22.26 -1.17 25.20
CA THR A 102 23.19 -1.53 26.28
C THR A 102 24.35 -2.39 25.74
N GLU A 103 25.58 -1.99 26.10
CA GLU A 103 26.77 -2.78 26.50
C GLU A 103 27.06 -4.14 25.83
N GLY A 104 28.29 -4.32 25.34
CA GLY A 104 28.82 -5.63 24.95
C GLY A 104 30.28 -5.57 24.52
N GLU A 105 31.17 -5.75 25.49
CA GLU A 105 32.61 -5.99 25.34
C GLU A 105 32.95 -7.01 24.24
N GLU A 106 33.82 -6.63 23.30
CA GLU A 106 34.54 -7.58 22.44
C GLU A 106 35.90 -7.88 23.09
N ILE A 107 35.92 -8.83 24.04
CA ILE A 107 37.13 -9.39 24.60
C ILE A 107 37.15 -10.90 24.35
N LEU A 108 38.19 -11.31 23.60
CA LEU A 108 38.94 -12.56 23.74
C LEU A 108 38.15 -13.87 23.65
N ASN A 109 38.29 -14.57 22.51
CA ASN A 109 38.17 -16.04 22.47
C ASN A 109 39.28 -16.61 21.58
N ASP A 110 40.47 -16.68 22.17
CA ASP A 110 41.45 -17.70 21.85
C ASP A 110 41.18 -18.92 22.75
N LEU A 111 41.56 -20.13 22.30
CA LEU A 111 41.60 -21.43 22.99
C LEU A 111 40.40 -22.41 22.83
N PRO A 112 40.59 -23.74 22.94
CA PRO A 112 41.35 -24.63 22.06
C PRO A 112 40.45 -25.73 21.45
N LYS A 113 40.82 -26.25 20.27
CA LYS A 113 40.18 -27.45 19.70
C LYS A 113 40.78 -28.70 20.34
N ALA A 114 40.07 -29.30 21.30
CA ALA A 114 40.39 -30.64 21.80
C ALA A 114 39.18 -31.58 21.68
N THR A 115 39.39 -32.61 20.87
CA THR A 115 38.91 -33.99 21.01
C THR A 115 37.41 -34.26 20.94
N GLN A 116 37.01 -35.13 20.01
CA GLN A 116 36.39 -36.43 20.34
C GLN A 116 36.34 -37.33 19.09
N LEU A 117 36.98 -38.49 19.25
CA LEU A 117 36.90 -39.70 18.44
C LEU A 117 35.45 -40.19 18.32
N VAL A 118 35.08 -40.82 17.19
CA VAL A 118 34.77 -42.27 17.16
C VAL A 118 34.42 -42.79 15.74
N SER A 119 35.17 -43.82 15.36
CA SER A 119 34.83 -45.01 14.56
C SER A 119 34.12 -44.89 13.20
N GLY A 120 34.84 -45.30 12.15
CA GLY A 120 34.29 -45.64 10.84
C GLY A 120 35.25 -46.53 10.05
N ARG A 121 35.09 -47.85 10.20
CA ARG A 121 35.85 -48.94 9.59
C ARG A 121 35.56 -49.06 8.08
N ALA A 122 36.58 -48.90 7.23
CA ALA A 122 36.66 -49.42 5.86
C ALA A 122 38.16 -49.45 5.50
N GLY A 123 38.79 -50.59 5.31
CA GLY A 123 38.65 -51.40 4.10
C GLY A 123 39.79 -51.04 3.15
N ILE A 124 40.96 -51.67 3.30
CA ILE A 124 42.04 -51.60 2.31
C ILE A 124 42.44 -53.03 1.96
N GLN A 125 42.32 -53.32 0.66
CA GLN A 125 42.81 -54.48 -0.06
C GLN A 125 44.34 -54.45 -0.15
N SER A 126 44.99 -55.58 0.14
CA SER A 126 45.91 -56.33 -0.74
C SER A 126 46.66 -57.37 0.07
#